data_AF-A0A1C5ZTA7-F1
#
_entry.id   AF-A0A1C5ZTA7-F1
#
_cell.length_a   1.000
_cell.length_b   1.000
_cell.length_c   1.000
_cell.angle_alpha   90.00
_cell.angle_beta   90.00
_cell.angle_gamma   90.00
#
_symmetry.space_group_name_H-M   'P 1'
#
loop_
_entity.id
_entity.type
_entity.pdbx_description
1 polymer ?
#
loop_
_entity_poly.entity_id
_entity_poly.type
_entity_poly.pdbx_seq_one_letter_code
_entity_poly.pdbx_strand_id
1 'polypeptide(L)'
;MRRKHYFVWMLTTALTAASVMPMTVYAQPAFASGGEVKVVEGDVNGELQGGVMSPGAMAIEGSDLKVNGNVSGGLVSDGSTVTVNGNVTGNGIDTVIAKKGTVTVNGTVTATDLSEKTGVLASNGSNLTVGDTEVGGKESTGVIAESGSKATAGNVKVSGEYMTGTSAYGDSTVHVKGNVTADGNGMTGVSVHDGDKSSLIVDGDVTATGENSVGIYGETGIIKIGGDVSGREAVITKGKADVTVGGSVSETLVGIVAGGNAAVSVKGDAGTKTGAGMFAQENATVTVDGNVTGGTFYGELEDFEDVYPAIIAGTGATVIVKGTVSTAEGNGVAVGINCKDIGSQKGTLIIEKAKAGGEASAIYVDTIPGVSQEYILNSLPDIVVGELAAKNENFIWNSYDNDLYQNNPEDETIGELNEKIYAAIRYMIRWNNSEGGSFSVDGTSKYGEYDVAQENQELGITIQIAEGYELESISGGKAQVLQRPDGTWSVIVPRGGGVNLSAVLRRIIKEEMKNSRVSNPGASGSEEQTTVQKSSGYVEFQKAVRRQIKNAAPGAVLEVDGKNWMSFDRSTMEELSKRNDLTVVVRFRYLGKRWRVVVPAGYAVQTLLNQEGYTGFLYLSAVFGAVPEEA
;
A
#
# COMPACT_ATOMS: atom_id res chain seq x y z
N MET A 1 30.51 79.29 -67.08
CA MET A 1 31.16 78.70 -68.28
C MET A 1 31.07 77.19 -68.20
N ARG A 2 30.71 76.55 -69.32
CA ARG A 2 30.50 75.10 -69.49
C ARG A 2 31.84 74.32 -69.42
N ARG A 3 31.82 73.11 -68.85
CA ARG A 3 32.06 71.84 -69.59
C ARG A 3 31.82 70.61 -68.71
N LYS A 4 30.95 69.72 -69.20
CA LYS A 4 30.87 68.30 -68.84
C LYS A 4 32.05 67.56 -69.50
N HIS A 5 32.55 66.48 -68.89
CA HIS A 5 32.84 65.21 -69.58
C HIS A 5 32.78 64.04 -68.59
N TYR A 6 32.12 62.98 -69.04
CA TYR A 6 32.10 61.63 -68.48
C TYR A 6 33.43 60.93 -68.76
N PHE A 7 33.87 60.01 -67.90
CA PHE A 7 34.33 58.68 -68.34
C PHE A 7 34.26 57.68 -67.16
N VAL A 8 33.64 56.54 -67.44
CA VAL A 8 33.44 55.36 -66.58
C VAL A 8 34.58 54.37 -66.86
N TRP A 9 35.10 53.66 -65.83
CA TRP A 9 35.34 52.20 -65.85
C TRP A 9 35.72 51.62 -64.47
N MET A 10 34.84 50.73 -63.98
CA MET A 10 35.02 49.46 -63.23
C MET A 10 36.01 49.22 -62.06
N LEU A 11 35.44 48.55 -61.03
CA LEU A 11 36.01 47.54 -60.10
C LEU A 11 37.08 48.03 -59.10
N THR A 12 37.03 47.78 -57.79
CA THR A 12 36.46 46.66 -57.01
C THR A 12 36.29 47.14 -55.56
N THR A 13 35.21 46.74 -54.89
CA THR A 13 34.97 46.94 -53.46
C THR A 13 36.02 46.23 -52.60
N ALA A 14 36.67 46.96 -51.69
CA ALA A 14 37.31 46.40 -50.50
C ALA A 14 36.57 46.92 -49.27
N LEU A 15 35.63 46.12 -48.80
CA LEU A 15 34.95 46.27 -47.52
C LEU A 15 35.96 45.88 -46.43
N THR A 16 36.54 46.85 -45.73
CA THR A 16 37.29 46.59 -44.51
C THR A 16 36.31 46.19 -43.42
N ALA A 17 36.15 44.88 -43.22
CA ALA A 17 35.47 44.29 -42.08
C ALA A 17 36.19 44.73 -40.79
N ALA A 18 35.58 45.62 -40.03
CA ALA A 18 35.87 45.74 -38.62
C ALA A 18 35.44 44.43 -37.96
N SER A 19 36.42 43.66 -37.49
CA SER A 19 36.23 42.52 -36.61
C SER A 19 35.43 42.97 -35.38
N VAL A 20 34.13 42.68 -35.36
CA VAL A 20 33.33 42.67 -34.14
C VAL A 20 33.77 41.42 -33.40
N MET A 21 34.72 41.57 -32.47
CA MET A 21 34.97 40.52 -31.49
C MET A 21 33.67 40.30 -30.71
N PRO A 22 33.17 39.06 -30.57
CA PRO A 22 32.06 38.79 -29.66
C PRO A 22 32.53 39.16 -28.26
N MET A 23 32.01 40.25 -27.71
CA MET A 23 32.21 40.61 -26.32
C MET A 23 31.38 39.62 -25.50
N THR A 24 32.01 38.58 -24.99
CA THR A 24 31.40 37.68 -23.99
C THR A 24 31.13 38.53 -22.75
N VAL A 25 29.89 38.97 -22.57
CA VAL A 25 29.45 39.60 -21.33
C VAL A 25 29.42 38.49 -20.28
N TYR A 26 30.40 38.48 -19.38
CA TYR A 26 30.37 37.59 -18.22
C TYR A 26 29.25 38.08 -17.29
N ALA A 27 28.26 37.22 -17.05
CA ALA A 27 27.24 37.48 -16.05
C ALA A 27 27.90 37.67 -14.68
N GLN A 28 27.57 38.77 -14.00
CA GLN A 28 28.12 39.13 -12.69
C GLN A 28 27.18 38.67 -11.56
N PRO A 29 27.69 38.54 -10.32
CA PRO A 29 26.84 38.26 -9.18
C PRO A 29 25.80 39.36 -8.92
N ALA A 30 24.61 38.97 -8.45
CA ALA A 30 23.54 39.88 -8.08
C ALA A 30 23.46 40.06 -6.56
N PHE A 31 23.91 41.23 -6.08
CA PHE A 31 23.78 41.63 -4.68
C PHE A 31 22.71 42.70 -4.48
N ALA A 32 21.80 42.51 -3.52
CA ALA A 32 20.81 43.49 -3.09
C ALA A 32 21.03 43.85 -1.60
N SER A 33 21.21 45.16 -1.35
CA SER A 33 21.32 45.75 -0.01
C SER A 33 20.86 47.21 -0.04
N GLY A 34 20.40 47.75 1.10
CA GLY A 34 20.13 49.18 1.25
C GLY A 34 18.69 49.66 1.09
N GLY A 35 17.68 48.81 1.25
CA GLY A 35 16.27 49.24 1.38
C GLY A 35 15.41 49.18 0.10
N GLU A 36 16.02 49.01 -1.08
CA GLU A 36 15.30 49.00 -2.36
C GLU A 36 15.24 47.59 -2.98
N VAL A 37 14.19 47.35 -3.77
CA VAL A 37 14.02 46.12 -4.57
C VAL A 37 14.92 46.19 -5.79
N LYS A 38 15.80 45.20 -5.95
CA LYS A 38 16.67 45.06 -7.13
C LYS A 38 16.07 44.07 -8.11
N VAL A 39 15.94 44.47 -9.38
CA VAL A 39 15.56 43.59 -10.49
C VAL A 39 16.74 43.42 -11.43
N VAL A 40 17.10 42.17 -11.72
CA VAL A 40 18.15 41.80 -12.67
C VAL A 40 17.52 41.08 -13.84
N GLU A 41 17.72 41.61 -15.05
CA GLU A 41 17.30 40.98 -16.30
C GLU A 41 18.44 40.11 -16.84
N GLY A 42 18.20 38.81 -17.04
CA GLY A 42 19.19 37.85 -17.53
C GLY A 42 19.84 36.99 -16.43
N ASP A 43 20.80 36.17 -16.85
CA ASP A 43 21.51 35.23 -15.99
C ASP A 43 22.52 35.92 -15.06
N VAL A 44 22.75 35.34 -13.88
CA VAL A 44 23.73 35.82 -12.88
C VAL A 44 24.61 34.65 -12.42
N ASN A 45 25.89 34.92 -12.20
CA ASN A 45 26.87 33.88 -11.84
C ASN A 45 27.67 34.27 -10.60
N GLY A 46 27.95 33.30 -9.75
CA GLY A 46 28.88 33.43 -8.64
C GLY A 46 30.32 33.63 -9.12
N GLU A 47 31.13 34.33 -8.34
CA GLU A 47 32.54 34.58 -8.62
C GLU A 47 33.44 33.85 -7.62
N LEU A 48 34.51 33.24 -8.12
CA LEU A 48 35.61 32.70 -7.31
C LEU A 48 36.46 33.86 -6.79
N GLN A 49 36.42 34.12 -5.48
CA GLN A 49 37.28 35.10 -4.82
C GLN A 49 38.10 34.41 -3.73
N GLY A 50 39.44 34.43 -3.88
CA GLY A 50 40.35 33.89 -2.85
C GLY A 50 40.23 32.38 -2.59
N GLY A 51 39.73 31.60 -3.55
CA GLY A 51 39.47 30.16 -3.39
C GLY A 51 38.09 29.82 -2.82
N VAL A 52 37.25 30.82 -2.56
CA VAL A 52 35.86 30.65 -2.09
C VAL A 52 34.91 31.15 -3.17
N MET A 53 33.88 30.36 -3.50
CA MET A 53 32.81 30.79 -4.41
C MET A 53 31.86 31.75 -3.67
N SER A 54 31.71 32.96 -4.20
CA SER A 54 30.64 33.87 -3.80
C SER A 54 29.31 33.44 -4.44
N PRO A 55 28.16 33.63 -3.76
CA PRO A 55 26.87 33.29 -4.32
C PRO A 55 26.55 34.11 -5.56
N GLY A 56 25.91 33.50 -6.56
CA GLY A 56 25.46 34.19 -7.76
C GLY A 56 24.32 35.18 -7.49
N ALA A 57 23.51 34.92 -6.47
CA ALA A 57 22.48 35.83 -6.00
C ALA A 57 22.48 35.93 -4.47
N MET A 58 22.50 37.15 -3.93
CA MET A 58 22.44 37.38 -2.49
C MET A 58 21.61 38.61 -2.15
N ALA A 59 20.69 38.45 -1.21
CA ALA A 59 19.90 39.52 -0.64
C ALA A 59 20.00 39.50 0.88
N ILE A 60 20.25 40.67 1.45
CA ILE A 60 20.36 40.87 2.91
C ILE A 60 19.33 41.89 3.39
N GLU A 61 18.95 41.74 4.65
CA GLU A 61 17.83 42.39 5.34
C GLU A 61 17.49 43.80 4.81
N GLY A 62 16.23 43.95 4.38
CA GLY A 62 15.67 45.21 3.89
C GLY A 62 15.73 45.40 2.37
N SER A 63 16.26 44.45 1.59
CA SER A 63 16.34 44.58 0.13
C SER A 63 15.92 43.31 -0.61
N ASP A 64 14.78 43.35 -1.29
CA ASP A 64 14.32 42.24 -2.11
C ASP A 64 15.11 42.14 -3.43
N LEU A 65 15.26 40.92 -3.94
CA LEU A 65 15.95 40.63 -5.19
C LEU A 65 15.07 39.82 -6.12
N LYS A 66 14.94 40.26 -7.38
CA LYS A 66 14.32 39.50 -8.46
C LYS A 66 15.32 39.27 -9.59
N VAL A 67 15.47 38.02 -9.99
CA VAL A 67 16.31 37.60 -11.12
C VAL A 67 15.42 36.99 -12.21
N ASN A 68 15.36 37.64 -13.37
CA ASN A 68 14.63 37.16 -14.56
C ASN A 68 15.56 36.33 -15.46
N GLY A 69 16.19 35.32 -14.88
CA GLY A 69 17.16 34.44 -15.53
C GLY A 69 17.61 33.33 -14.59
N ASN A 70 18.68 32.63 -14.97
CA ASN A 70 19.29 31.58 -14.17
C ASN A 70 20.30 32.16 -13.17
N VAL A 71 20.50 31.46 -12.05
CA VAL A 71 21.53 31.76 -11.06
C VAL A 71 22.52 30.60 -11.02
N SER A 72 23.80 30.84 -11.22
CA SER A 72 24.85 29.84 -10.96
C SER A 72 25.72 30.25 -9.77
N GLY A 73 26.28 29.26 -9.08
CA GLY A 73 27.08 29.50 -7.87
C GLY A 73 26.23 29.71 -6.61
N GLY A 74 24.96 29.33 -6.64
CA GLY A 74 24.07 29.35 -5.48
C GLY A 74 23.40 30.68 -5.16
N LEU A 75 22.45 30.62 -4.23
CA LEU A 75 21.56 31.71 -3.83
C LEU A 75 21.45 31.78 -2.30
N VAL A 76 21.54 33.00 -1.76
CA VAL A 76 21.38 33.25 -0.31
C VAL A 76 20.40 34.39 -0.07
N SER A 77 19.36 34.14 0.72
CA SER A 77 18.51 35.18 1.33
C SER A 77 18.73 35.21 2.84
N ASP A 78 19.02 36.40 3.37
CA ASP A 78 19.06 36.67 4.81
C ASP A 78 18.10 37.81 5.15
N GLY A 79 16.93 37.47 5.70
CA GLY A 79 15.89 38.42 6.10
C GLY A 79 15.20 39.17 4.94
N SER A 80 15.29 38.68 3.70
CA SER A 80 14.77 39.36 2.49
C SER A 80 13.92 38.45 1.61
N THR A 81 13.21 39.02 0.62
CA THR A 81 12.51 38.25 -0.41
C THR A 81 13.38 38.09 -1.65
N VAL A 82 13.62 36.86 -2.09
CA VAL A 82 14.33 36.56 -3.35
C VAL A 82 13.45 35.76 -4.28
N THR A 83 13.31 36.20 -5.53
CA THR A 83 12.60 35.48 -6.59
C THR A 83 13.51 35.24 -7.78
N VAL A 84 13.64 33.99 -8.20
CA VAL A 84 14.36 33.57 -9.40
C VAL A 84 13.38 32.92 -10.37
N ASN A 85 13.27 33.47 -11.58
CA ASN A 85 12.38 32.94 -12.61
C ASN A 85 12.99 31.79 -13.41
N GLY A 86 14.32 31.60 -13.37
CA GLY A 86 15.03 30.49 -14.00
C GLY A 86 15.48 29.42 -13.00
N ASN A 87 16.50 28.66 -13.40
CA ASN A 87 17.10 27.60 -12.61
C ASN A 87 18.17 28.15 -11.65
N VAL A 88 18.47 27.41 -10.58
CA VAL A 88 19.59 27.70 -9.68
C VAL A 88 20.55 26.52 -9.65
N THR A 89 21.85 26.77 -9.85
CA THR A 89 22.88 25.73 -9.81
C THR A 89 23.98 26.01 -8.78
N GLY A 90 24.49 24.95 -8.17
CA GLY A 90 25.61 24.99 -7.23
C GLY A 90 26.53 23.78 -7.40
N ASN A 91 27.81 23.94 -7.07
CA ASN A 91 28.80 22.86 -7.06
C ASN A 91 29.61 22.95 -5.77
N GLY A 92 29.58 21.89 -4.96
CA GLY A 92 30.33 21.79 -3.70
C GLY A 92 29.91 22.78 -2.61
N ILE A 93 28.73 23.39 -2.74
CA ILE A 93 28.23 24.45 -1.85
C ILE A 93 26.76 24.26 -1.52
N ASP A 94 26.32 24.89 -0.42
CA ASP A 94 24.90 25.04 -0.16
C ASP A 94 24.25 25.87 -1.27
N THR A 95 23.30 25.28 -2.00
CA THR A 95 22.90 25.83 -3.31
C THR A 95 21.79 26.88 -3.21
N VAL A 96 20.76 26.64 -2.39
CA VAL A 96 19.70 27.63 -2.12
C VAL A 96 19.49 27.74 -0.61
N ILE A 97 19.74 28.92 -0.05
CA ILE A 97 19.61 29.17 1.38
C ILE A 97 18.60 30.30 1.63
N ALA A 98 17.59 30.03 2.45
CA ALA A 98 16.72 31.03 3.06
C ALA A 98 16.96 31.08 4.57
N LYS A 99 17.36 32.24 5.09
CA LYS A 99 17.49 32.54 6.51
C LYS A 99 16.53 33.68 6.84
N LYS A 100 15.50 33.44 7.66
CA LYS A 100 14.50 34.47 8.08
C LYS A 100 13.73 35.18 6.95
N GLY A 101 13.96 34.81 5.69
CA GLY A 101 13.42 35.47 4.51
C GLY A 101 12.44 34.59 3.73
N THR A 102 12.05 35.06 2.55
CA THR A 102 11.23 34.29 1.60
C THR A 102 12.02 34.05 0.32
N VAL A 103 12.11 32.80 -0.14
CA VAL A 103 12.77 32.46 -1.40
C VAL A 103 11.80 31.74 -2.32
N THR A 104 11.76 32.14 -3.58
CA THR A 104 11.02 31.46 -4.64
C THR A 104 11.93 31.22 -5.84
N VAL A 105 12.11 29.96 -6.22
CA VAL A 105 12.78 29.56 -7.46
C VAL A 105 11.75 28.84 -8.33
N ASN A 106 11.40 29.44 -9.46
CA ASN A 106 10.39 28.87 -10.36
C ASN A 106 10.94 27.74 -11.23
N GLY A 107 12.25 27.69 -11.44
CA GLY A 107 12.94 26.61 -12.15
C GLY A 107 13.44 25.49 -11.26
N THR A 108 14.27 24.63 -11.84
CA THR A 108 14.94 23.52 -11.18
C THR A 108 16.14 24.01 -10.35
N VAL A 109 16.34 23.39 -9.19
CA VAL A 109 17.56 23.53 -8.40
C VAL A 109 18.46 22.32 -8.66
N THR A 110 19.71 22.55 -9.07
CA THR A 110 20.70 21.49 -9.31
C THR A 110 21.94 21.72 -8.47
N ALA A 111 22.28 20.76 -7.61
CA ALA A 111 23.50 20.78 -6.82
C ALA A 111 24.37 19.56 -7.14
N THR A 112 25.66 19.75 -7.40
CA THR A 112 26.61 18.65 -7.64
C THR A 112 27.76 18.68 -6.65
N ASP A 113 28.41 17.53 -6.48
CA ASP A 113 29.64 17.37 -5.68
C ASP A 113 29.49 17.87 -4.23
N LEU A 114 28.29 17.73 -3.64
CA LEU A 114 28.10 18.07 -2.22
C LEU A 114 28.88 17.12 -1.30
N SER A 115 29.36 17.64 -0.18
CA SER A 115 30.01 16.88 0.89
C SER A 115 29.68 17.56 2.21
N GLU A 116 28.82 16.95 3.03
CA GLU A 116 28.29 17.57 4.27
C GLU A 116 27.61 18.93 4.02
N LYS A 117 26.78 19.00 2.95
CA LYS A 117 26.09 20.22 2.48
C LYS A 117 24.63 19.97 2.14
N THR A 118 23.93 21.04 1.78
CA THR A 118 22.50 21.01 1.46
C THR A 118 22.23 21.57 0.06
N GLY A 119 21.38 20.90 -0.72
CA GLY A 119 20.85 21.49 -1.94
C GLY A 119 19.99 22.71 -1.65
N VAL A 120 18.97 22.53 -0.82
CA VAL A 120 17.96 23.54 -0.49
C VAL A 120 17.72 23.61 1.02
N LEU A 121 17.96 24.77 1.64
CA LEU A 121 17.87 25.01 3.08
C LEU A 121 16.91 26.15 3.42
N ALA A 122 15.85 25.84 4.16
CA ALA A 122 15.00 26.82 4.83
C ALA A 122 15.32 26.82 6.33
N SER A 123 15.78 27.95 6.88
CA SER A 123 16.14 28.08 8.29
C SER A 123 15.60 29.36 8.94
N ASN A 124 15.54 29.33 10.28
CA ASN A 124 15.18 30.48 11.13
C ASN A 124 13.82 31.12 10.80
N GLY A 125 12.76 30.31 10.68
CA GLY A 125 11.42 30.79 10.38
C GLY A 125 11.20 31.28 8.95
N SER A 126 12.02 30.82 8.00
CA SER A 126 11.91 31.22 6.58
C SER A 126 10.82 30.45 5.83
N ASN A 127 10.43 30.99 4.67
CA ASN A 127 9.57 30.30 3.70
C ASN A 127 10.32 30.14 2.38
N LEU A 128 10.46 28.91 1.92
CA LEU A 128 11.21 28.58 0.71
C LEU A 128 10.32 27.76 -0.22
N THR A 129 10.25 28.14 -1.49
CA THR A 129 9.59 27.37 -2.55
C THR A 129 10.52 27.22 -3.75
N VAL A 130 10.71 25.99 -4.20
CA VAL A 130 11.52 25.65 -5.39
C VAL A 130 10.72 24.75 -6.32
N GLY A 131 11.11 24.69 -7.59
CA GLY A 131 10.65 23.66 -8.52
C GLY A 131 11.25 22.29 -8.19
N ASP A 132 11.55 21.50 -9.22
CA ASP A 132 12.25 20.23 -9.04
C ASP A 132 13.65 20.46 -8.46
N THR A 133 14.13 19.51 -7.65
CA THR A 133 15.43 19.58 -6.98
C THR A 133 16.22 18.32 -7.28
N GLU A 134 17.41 18.48 -7.86
CA GLU A 134 18.34 17.40 -8.20
C GLU A 134 19.67 17.62 -7.49
N VAL A 135 20.08 16.69 -6.62
CA VAL A 135 21.24 16.86 -5.75
C VAL A 135 22.15 15.64 -5.78
N GLY A 136 23.41 15.84 -6.15
CA GLY A 136 24.45 14.81 -6.13
C GLY A 136 25.54 15.10 -5.11
N GLY A 137 25.99 14.08 -4.38
CA GLY A 137 27.07 14.25 -3.41
C GLY A 137 27.19 13.11 -2.38
N LYS A 138 27.78 13.46 -1.24
CA LYS A 138 28.03 12.57 -0.12
C LYS A 138 27.61 13.23 1.19
N GLU A 139 27.02 12.46 2.10
CA GLU A 139 26.68 12.91 3.47
C GLU A 139 25.89 14.23 3.47
N SER A 140 24.95 14.35 2.53
CA SER A 140 24.30 15.62 2.18
C SER A 140 22.78 15.46 2.12
N THR A 141 22.05 16.59 2.15
CA THR A 141 20.58 16.59 2.09
C THR A 141 20.07 17.34 0.87
N GLY A 142 19.05 16.79 0.21
CA GLY A 142 18.39 17.42 -0.93
C GLY A 142 17.66 18.70 -0.53
N VAL A 143 16.59 18.53 0.24
CA VAL A 143 15.75 19.63 0.76
C VAL A 143 15.60 19.51 2.28
N ILE A 144 15.79 20.61 2.99
CA ILE A 144 15.67 20.64 4.45
C ILE A 144 14.97 21.89 4.95
N ALA A 145 14.13 21.72 5.99
CA ALA A 145 13.60 22.83 6.77
C ALA A 145 13.93 22.66 8.25
N GLU A 146 14.47 23.72 8.85
CA GLU A 146 14.89 23.76 10.25
C GLU A 146 14.43 25.02 10.99
N SER A 147 14.40 24.95 12.32
CA SER A 147 14.14 26.10 13.18
C SER A 147 12.84 26.87 12.83
N GLY A 148 11.72 26.16 12.80
CA GLY A 148 10.38 26.69 12.55
C GLY A 148 10.13 27.13 11.10
N SER A 149 10.90 26.62 10.14
CA SER A 149 10.83 27.05 8.74
C SER A 149 9.90 26.19 7.89
N LYS A 150 9.61 26.66 6.68
CA LYS A 150 8.80 25.94 5.69
C LYS A 150 9.54 25.84 4.36
N ALA A 151 9.66 24.63 3.83
CA ALA A 151 10.14 24.39 2.48
C ALA A 151 9.08 23.70 1.62
N THR A 152 8.98 24.09 0.35
CA THR A 152 8.14 23.43 -0.65
C THR A 152 8.96 23.15 -1.89
N ALA A 153 8.90 21.93 -2.41
CA ALA A 153 9.60 21.51 -3.61
C ALA A 153 8.66 20.79 -4.59
N GLY A 154 9.07 20.72 -5.86
CA GLY A 154 8.47 19.85 -6.88
C GLY A 154 8.77 18.39 -6.61
N ASN A 155 9.48 17.72 -7.52
CA ASN A 155 10.14 16.44 -7.25
C ASN A 155 11.49 16.67 -6.56
N VAL A 156 11.91 15.73 -5.73
CA VAL A 156 13.24 15.74 -5.10
C VAL A 156 13.97 14.47 -5.50
N LYS A 157 15.10 14.61 -6.18
CA LYS A 157 15.99 13.51 -6.56
C LYS A 157 17.36 13.75 -5.96
N VAL A 158 17.85 12.78 -5.20
CA VAL A 158 19.21 12.80 -4.66
C VAL A 158 19.98 11.55 -5.11
N SER A 159 21.25 11.68 -5.48
CA SER A 159 22.10 10.56 -5.93
C SER A 159 23.53 10.57 -5.39
N GLY A 160 24.00 9.48 -4.77
CA GLY A 160 25.35 9.44 -4.17
C GLY A 160 25.53 8.48 -2.98
N GLU A 161 26.12 8.96 -1.88
CA GLU A 161 26.35 8.14 -0.67
C GLU A 161 25.87 8.85 0.59
N TYR A 162 25.21 8.13 1.49
CA TYR A 162 24.77 8.63 2.81
C TYR A 162 23.95 9.91 2.74
N MET A 163 23.05 10.02 1.74
CA MET A 163 22.26 11.23 1.54
C MET A 163 20.81 11.06 1.97
N THR A 164 20.23 12.18 2.40
CA THR A 164 18.80 12.28 2.68
C THR A 164 18.10 13.05 1.57
N GLY A 165 17.01 12.51 1.03
CA GLY A 165 16.19 13.20 0.04
C GLY A 165 15.61 14.47 0.62
N THR A 166 14.76 14.32 1.64
CA THR A 166 14.09 15.43 2.31
C THR A 166 14.07 15.26 3.83
N SER A 167 14.30 16.35 4.59
CA SER A 167 14.25 16.30 6.06
C SER A 167 13.57 17.52 6.69
N ALA A 168 12.89 17.31 7.81
CA ALA A 168 12.32 18.38 8.64
C ALA A 168 12.68 18.20 10.12
N TYR A 169 13.16 19.25 10.78
CA TYR A 169 13.40 19.28 12.23
C TYR A 169 13.21 20.66 12.85
N GLY A 170 13.14 20.74 14.18
CA GLY A 170 12.97 21.97 14.94
C GLY A 170 11.63 22.67 14.69
N ASP A 171 10.52 21.93 14.75
CA ASP A 171 9.14 22.40 14.50
C ASP A 171 8.93 22.96 13.07
N SER A 172 9.59 22.35 12.08
CA SER A 172 9.57 22.80 10.69
C SER A 172 8.69 21.95 9.78
N THR A 173 8.32 22.48 8.62
CA THR A 173 7.50 21.77 7.62
C THR A 173 8.22 21.66 6.29
N VAL A 174 8.23 20.46 5.70
CA VAL A 174 8.55 20.29 4.27
C VAL A 174 7.37 19.69 3.53
N HIS A 175 7.07 20.22 2.34
CA HIS A 175 6.08 19.68 1.41
C HIS A 175 6.70 19.44 0.04
N VAL A 176 6.73 18.18 -0.40
CA VAL A 176 7.13 17.76 -1.74
C VAL A 176 5.86 17.46 -2.54
N LYS A 177 5.63 18.21 -3.62
CA LYS A 177 4.43 18.08 -4.46
C LYS A 177 4.48 16.88 -5.41
N GLY A 178 5.67 16.35 -5.65
CA GLY A 178 5.91 15.19 -6.50
C GLY A 178 6.47 14.02 -5.70
N ASN A 179 7.43 13.33 -6.31
CA ASN A 179 8.09 12.17 -5.72
C ASN A 179 9.40 12.56 -5.02
N VAL A 180 9.83 11.70 -4.09
CA VAL A 180 11.19 11.72 -3.54
C VAL A 180 11.93 10.46 -4.00
N THR A 181 13.09 10.63 -4.63
CA THR A 181 13.95 9.51 -5.06
C THR A 181 15.36 9.71 -4.50
N ALA A 182 15.85 8.73 -3.74
CA ALA A 182 17.19 8.73 -3.17
C ALA A 182 17.96 7.51 -3.69
N ASP A 183 18.90 7.73 -4.62
CA ASP A 183 19.60 6.67 -5.34
C ASP A 183 21.08 6.58 -4.96
N GLY A 184 21.50 5.46 -4.37
CA GLY A 184 22.87 5.32 -3.88
C GLY A 184 22.99 4.41 -2.66
N ASN A 185 24.12 4.41 -1.96
CA ASN A 185 24.29 3.59 -0.76
C ASN A 185 24.07 4.41 0.51
N GLY A 186 23.43 3.84 1.53
CA GLY A 186 23.15 4.49 2.81
C GLY A 186 22.12 5.61 2.71
N MET A 187 21.17 5.51 1.78
CA MET A 187 20.25 6.60 1.47
C MET A 187 19.10 6.64 2.45
N THR A 188 18.57 7.84 2.70
CA THR A 188 17.27 8.03 3.34
C THR A 188 16.36 8.78 2.39
N GLY A 189 15.18 8.25 2.06
CA GLY A 189 14.21 8.97 1.23
C GLY A 189 13.74 10.23 1.95
N VAL A 190 13.06 10.04 3.07
CA VAL A 190 12.58 11.14 3.91
C VAL A 190 12.86 10.92 5.38
N SER A 191 13.10 11.99 6.13
CA SER A 191 13.28 11.91 7.58
C SER A 191 12.62 13.04 8.36
N VAL A 192 12.15 12.70 9.56
CA VAL A 192 11.74 13.69 10.57
C VAL A 192 12.31 13.27 11.92
N HIS A 193 13.11 14.15 12.50
CA HIS A 193 13.69 13.99 13.83
C HIS A 193 13.67 15.34 14.56
N ASP A 194 13.83 15.31 15.89
CA ASP A 194 13.92 16.49 16.75
C ASP A 194 12.81 17.55 16.54
N GLY A 195 11.70 17.41 17.27
CA GLY A 195 10.60 18.39 17.32
C GLY A 195 9.24 17.75 17.11
N ASP A 196 8.41 17.75 18.16
CA ASP A 196 7.10 17.10 18.17
C ASP A 196 6.12 17.67 17.12
N LYS A 197 6.38 18.88 16.59
CA LYS A 197 5.53 19.52 15.57
C LYS A 197 6.14 19.52 14.17
N SER A 198 7.34 18.97 14.00
CA SER A 198 7.96 18.85 12.68
C SER A 198 7.08 17.98 11.77
N SER A 199 6.95 18.35 10.51
CA SER A 199 6.06 17.66 9.57
C SER A 199 6.66 17.55 8.17
N LEU A 200 6.61 16.38 7.56
CA LEU A 200 7.03 16.15 6.19
C LEU A 200 5.89 15.52 5.40
N ILE A 201 5.53 16.15 4.28
CA ILE A 201 4.47 15.70 3.39
C ILE A 201 5.05 15.47 2.00
N VAL A 202 4.78 14.31 1.41
CA VAL A 202 5.08 13.99 0.01
C VAL A 202 3.76 13.58 -0.66
N ASP A 203 3.37 14.27 -1.72
CA ASP A 203 2.11 13.96 -2.42
C ASP A 203 2.22 12.69 -3.28
N GLY A 204 3.42 12.38 -3.77
CA GLY A 204 3.73 11.19 -4.57
C GLY A 204 4.42 10.06 -3.79
N ASP A 205 5.29 9.34 -4.49
CA ASP A 205 6.02 8.17 -3.98
C ASP A 205 7.33 8.55 -3.29
N VAL A 206 7.81 7.69 -2.39
CA VAL A 206 9.15 7.75 -1.81
C VAL A 206 9.91 6.47 -2.14
N THR A 207 11.04 6.63 -2.81
CA THR A 207 11.91 5.51 -3.22
C THR A 207 13.33 5.74 -2.77
N ALA A 208 13.88 4.81 -1.99
CA ALA A 208 15.30 4.76 -1.65
C ALA A 208 15.93 3.49 -2.22
N THR A 209 16.90 3.60 -3.12
CA THR A 209 17.59 2.45 -3.72
C THR A 209 18.97 2.27 -3.14
N GLY A 210 19.56 1.08 -3.33
CA GLY A 210 20.93 0.72 -2.93
C GLY A 210 21.06 0.10 -1.53
N GLU A 211 22.29 -0.19 -1.12
CA GLU A 211 22.57 -0.90 0.13
C GLU A 211 22.32 0.00 1.34
N ASN A 212 21.77 -0.58 2.42
CA ASN A 212 21.47 0.13 3.66
C ASN A 212 20.58 1.38 3.47
N SER A 213 19.72 1.38 2.46
CA SER A 213 18.84 2.50 2.14
C SER A 213 17.45 2.35 2.77
N VAL A 214 16.95 3.44 3.34
CA VAL A 214 15.69 3.51 4.08
C VAL A 214 14.71 4.44 3.38
N GLY A 215 13.47 4.01 3.15
CA GLY A 215 12.44 4.87 2.55
C GLY A 215 12.08 6.04 3.48
N ILE A 216 11.60 5.70 4.69
CA ILE A 216 11.20 6.64 5.74
C ILE A 216 11.99 6.37 7.02
N TYR A 217 12.60 7.41 7.58
CA TYR A 217 13.18 7.38 8.92
C TYR A 217 12.52 8.43 9.85
N GLY A 218 11.69 7.99 10.80
CA GLY A 218 10.94 8.88 11.69
C GLY A 218 11.26 8.65 13.18
N GLU A 219 11.63 9.68 13.91
CA GLU A 219 11.82 9.62 15.37
C GLU A 219 10.75 10.38 16.16
N THR A 220 10.24 11.47 15.57
CA THR A 220 9.20 12.35 16.13
C THR A 220 8.39 12.97 15.00
N GLY A 221 7.39 13.79 15.32
CA GLY A 221 6.65 14.58 14.33
C GLY A 221 5.78 13.72 13.41
N ILE A 222 5.40 14.31 12.27
CA ILE A 222 4.43 13.74 11.33
C ILE A 222 5.07 13.51 9.97
N ILE A 223 4.90 12.31 9.39
CA ILE A 223 5.30 12.01 8.01
C ILE A 223 4.07 11.51 7.24
N LYS A 224 3.73 12.14 6.12
CA LYS A 224 2.59 11.75 5.27
C LYS A 224 3.04 11.56 3.84
N ILE A 225 2.91 10.33 3.33
CA ILE A 225 3.21 9.98 1.95
C ILE A 225 1.90 9.66 1.24
N GLY A 226 1.64 10.29 0.10
CA GLY A 226 0.44 10.06 -0.70
C GLY A 226 0.49 8.76 -1.50
N GLY A 227 1.67 8.39 -1.98
CA GLY A 227 1.92 7.20 -2.79
C GLY A 227 2.56 6.03 -2.04
N ASP A 228 3.31 5.23 -2.79
CA ASP A 228 4.02 4.05 -2.31
C ASP A 228 5.35 4.44 -1.64
N VAL A 229 5.84 3.55 -0.77
CA VAL A 229 7.16 3.68 -0.14
C VAL A 229 7.98 2.43 -0.39
N SER A 230 9.22 2.63 -0.86
CA SER A 230 10.17 1.55 -1.09
C SER A 230 11.59 1.90 -0.64
N GLY A 231 12.32 0.86 -0.26
CA GLY A 231 13.66 0.93 0.31
C GLY A 231 14.30 -0.46 0.33
N ARG A 232 15.43 -0.57 1.03
CA ARG A 232 15.82 -1.85 1.66
C ARG A 232 15.11 -2.06 3.00
N GLU A 233 14.88 -0.96 3.73
CA GLU A 233 13.97 -0.84 4.89
C GLU A 233 12.92 0.28 4.64
N ALA A 234 11.63 -0.08 4.60
CA ALA A 234 10.47 0.73 4.18
C ALA A 234 10.34 1.95 5.04
N VAL A 235 10.01 1.60 6.26
CA VAL A 235 9.56 2.51 7.28
C VAL A 235 10.27 2.10 8.55
N ILE A 236 11.22 2.92 8.99
CA ILE A 236 11.83 2.80 10.30
C ILE A 236 11.31 3.94 11.15
N THR A 237 10.58 3.59 12.20
CA THR A 237 10.03 4.55 13.14
C THR A 237 10.39 4.19 14.57
N LYS A 238 10.76 5.22 15.32
CA LYS A 238 11.07 5.13 16.75
C LYS A 238 10.39 6.28 17.47
N GLY A 239 10.45 6.28 18.80
CA GLY A 239 10.08 7.45 19.59
C GLY A 239 8.57 7.73 19.55
N LYS A 240 8.17 8.83 18.91
CA LYS A 240 6.76 9.29 18.83
C LYS A 240 6.35 9.73 17.43
N ALA A 241 7.03 9.24 16.40
CA ALA A 241 6.69 9.57 15.02
C ALA A 241 5.28 9.08 14.65
N ASP A 242 4.53 9.89 13.90
CA ASP A 242 3.23 9.55 13.31
C ASP A 242 3.38 9.50 11.78
N VAL A 243 3.39 8.30 11.22
CA VAL A 243 3.63 8.02 9.81
C VAL A 243 2.38 7.49 9.13
N THR A 244 1.99 8.11 8.02
CA THR A 244 0.92 7.63 7.14
C THR A 244 1.43 7.41 5.73
N VAL A 245 1.15 6.24 5.16
CA VAL A 245 1.43 5.87 3.77
C VAL A 245 0.12 5.60 3.05
N GLY A 246 -0.18 6.40 2.02
CA GLY A 246 -1.40 6.32 1.21
C GLY A 246 -1.40 5.16 0.21
N GLY A 247 -0.23 4.66 -0.16
CA GLY A 247 -0.03 3.46 -0.98
C GLY A 247 0.42 2.25 -0.16
N SER A 248 1.19 1.40 -0.81
CA SER A 248 1.81 0.19 -0.25
C SER A 248 3.24 0.45 0.21
N VAL A 249 3.72 -0.42 1.09
CA VAL A 249 5.11 -0.48 1.51
C VAL A 249 5.71 -1.76 0.92
N SER A 250 6.69 -1.64 0.04
CA SER A 250 7.22 -2.77 -0.72
C SER A 250 8.74 -2.77 -0.80
N GLU A 251 9.35 -3.92 -0.54
CA GLU A 251 10.78 -3.96 -0.22
C GLU A 251 11.54 -5.27 -0.46
N THR A 252 12.87 -5.17 -0.30
CA THR A 252 13.75 -6.32 -0.18
C THR A 252 13.85 -6.87 1.25
N LEU A 253 14.26 -6.11 2.29
CA LEU A 253 14.59 -6.70 3.62
C LEU A 253 13.45 -6.60 4.67
N VAL A 254 13.05 -5.40 5.11
CA VAL A 254 12.05 -5.24 6.20
C VAL A 254 11.07 -4.11 5.90
N GLY A 255 9.80 -4.45 5.71
CA GLY A 255 8.79 -3.49 5.27
C GLY A 255 8.54 -2.39 6.30
N ILE A 256 8.19 -2.78 7.54
CA ILE A 256 7.90 -1.81 8.61
C ILE A 256 8.64 -2.23 9.88
N VAL A 257 9.37 -1.29 10.48
CA VAL A 257 9.96 -1.39 11.82
C VAL A 257 9.44 -0.23 12.66
N ALA A 258 8.68 -0.54 13.71
CA ALA A 258 8.12 0.45 14.62
C ALA A 258 8.48 0.15 16.08
N GLY A 259 9.07 1.13 16.76
CA GLY A 259 9.43 1.07 18.18
C GLY A 259 9.07 2.35 18.93
N GLY A 260 9.27 2.37 20.24
CA GLY A 260 8.70 3.38 21.14
C GLY A 260 7.18 3.52 20.99
N ASN A 261 6.68 4.73 21.17
CA ASN A 261 5.27 5.08 20.98
C ASN A 261 4.99 5.60 19.55
N ALA A 262 5.69 5.06 18.55
CA ALA A 262 5.45 5.43 17.15
C ALA A 262 4.08 4.92 16.67
N ALA A 263 3.47 5.66 15.75
CA ALA A 263 2.24 5.28 15.06
C ALA A 263 2.51 5.19 13.56
N VAL A 264 2.17 4.05 12.94
CA VAL A 264 2.33 3.82 11.49
C VAL A 264 1.00 3.33 10.91
N SER A 265 0.52 3.98 9.86
CA SER A 265 -0.67 3.58 9.11
C SER A 265 -0.36 3.42 7.63
N VAL A 266 -0.64 2.25 7.07
CA VAL A 266 -0.47 1.92 5.64
C VAL A 266 -1.82 1.57 5.03
N LYS A 267 -2.17 2.22 3.92
CA LYS A 267 -3.43 1.99 3.21
C LYS A 267 -3.40 0.81 2.24
N GLY A 268 -2.25 0.54 1.65
CA GLY A 268 -2.02 -0.60 0.77
C GLY A 268 -1.51 -1.84 1.51
N ASP A 269 -0.77 -2.66 0.78
CA ASP A 269 -0.10 -3.85 1.31
C ASP A 269 1.24 -3.48 1.97
N ALA A 270 1.73 -4.32 2.87
CA ALA A 270 3.09 -4.24 3.42
C ALA A 270 3.80 -5.58 3.21
N GLY A 271 4.84 -5.61 2.38
CA GLY A 271 5.48 -6.88 2.04
C GLY A 271 6.95 -6.77 1.68
N THR A 272 7.69 -7.85 1.96
CA THR A 272 9.13 -7.98 1.67
C THR A 272 9.44 -9.22 0.85
N LYS A 273 10.60 -9.20 0.19
CA LYS A 273 11.15 -10.37 -0.49
C LYS A 273 11.94 -11.27 0.45
N THR A 274 12.69 -10.70 1.39
CA THR A 274 13.63 -11.40 2.28
C THR A 274 13.57 -10.82 3.70
N GLY A 275 12.73 -11.34 4.59
CA GLY A 275 12.64 -10.83 5.98
C GLY A 275 11.21 -10.61 6.45
N ALA A 276 11.03 -10.00 7.63
CA ALA A 276 9.69 -9.75 8.15
C ALA A 276 8.98 -8.65 7.36
N GLY A 277 7.69 -8.83 7.08
CA GLY A 277 6.86 -7.77 6.48
C GLY A 277 6.69 -6.59 7.45
N MET A 278 6.58 -6.89 8.74
CA MET A 278 6.35 -5.93 9.80
C MET A 278 6.95 -6.38 11.13
N PHE A 279 7.55 -5.45 11.85
CA PHE A 279 8.08 -5.57 13.20
C PHE A 279 7.59 -4.40 14.05
N ALA A 280 6.88 -4.68 15.15
CA ALA A 280 6.33 -3.67 16.05
C ALA A 280 6.63 -4.00 17.50
N GLN A 281 7.17 -3.06 18.28
CA GLN A 281 7.53 -3.24 19.69
C GLN A 281 7.36 -1.96 20.52
N GLU A 282 7.61 -2.02 21.83
CA GLU A 282 7.77 -0.85 22.72
C GLU A 282 6.55 0.11 22.79
N ASN A 283 5.33 -0.43 22.66
CA ASN A 283 4.06 0.33 22.57
C ASN A 283 3.76 0.98 21.21
N ALA A 284 4.49 0.59 20.15
CA ALA A 284 4.22 1.08 18.82
C ALA A 284 2.83 0.63 18.34
N THR A 285 2.16 1.48 17.58
CA THR A 285 0.88 1.17 16.93
C THR A 285 1.09 1.08 15.43
N VAL A 286 0.84 -0.09 14.83
CA VAL A 286 0.93 -0.28 13.38
C VAL A 286 -0.39 -0.80 12.83
N THR A 287 -0.94 -0.10 11.84
CA THR A 287 -2.17 -0.48 11.14
C THR A 287 -1.90 -0.64 9.64
N VAL A 288 -2.29 -1.78 9.08
CA VAL A 288 -2.22 -2.06 7.64
C VAL A 288 -3.61 -2.41 7.12
N ASP A 289 -4.15 -1.62 6.20
CA ASP A 289 -5.47 -1.88 5.60
C ASP A 289 -5.42 -3.04 4.58
N GLY A 290 -4.28 -3.26 3.93
CA GLY A 290 -4.04 -4.38 3.01
C GLY A 290 -3.44 -5.64 3.67
N ASN A 291 -2.80 -6.46 2.85
CA ASN A 291 -2.12 -7.69 3.26
C ASN A 291 -0.74 -7.40 3.86
N VAL A 292 -0.29 -8.28 4.75
CA VAL A 292 1.10 -8.27 5.25
C VAL A 292 1.79 -9.55 4.83
N THR A 293 2.90 -9.43 4.10
CA THR A 293 3.64 -10.60 3.58
C THR A 293 5.09 -10.62 4.06
N GLY A 294 5.49 -11.70 4.73
CA GLY A 294 6.89 -11.98 5.08
C GLY A 294 7.63 -12.67 3.94
N GLY A 295 8.89 -12.34 3.75
CA GLY A 295 9.76 -12.93 2.73
C GLY A 295 10.57 -14.14 3.23
N THR A 296 11.29 -14.77 2.30
CA THR A 296 12.16 -15.94 2.55
C THR A 296 13.61 -15.50 2.65
N PHE A 297 14.37 -15.98 3.64
CA PHE A 297 15.82 -15.76 3.70
C PHE A 297 16.55 -17.04 3.28
N TYR A 298 17.41 -16.94 2.26
CA TYR A 298 18.34 -18.01 1.88
C TYR A 298 19.65 -17.79 2.63
N GLY A 299 19.89 -18.56 3.70
CA GLY A 299 21.20 -18.63 4.32
C GLY A 299 22.22 -19.32 3.39
N GLU A 300 23.51 -19.01 3.54
CA GLU A 300 24.62 -19.60 2.74
C GLU A 300 24.79 -21.13 2.88
N LEU A 301 23.99 -21.78 3.73
CA LEU A 301 23.91 -23.24 3.82
C LEU A 301 22.63 -23.68 3.10
N GLU A 302 22.78 -24.33 1.93
CA GLU A 302 21.71 -24.77 1.01
C GLU A 302 20.62 -25.68 1.62
N ASP A 303 20.68 -25.98 2.92
CA ASP A 303 19.83 -26.96 3.60
C ASP A 303 18.84 -26.37 4.63
N PHE A 304 18.87 -25.06 4.93
CA PHE A 304 17.92 -24.40 5.85
C PHE A 304 17.34 -23.11 5.26
N GLU A 305 16.06 -23.14 4.89
CA GLU A 305 15.28 -21.94 4.56
C GLU A 305 14.71 -21.33 5.85
N ASP A 306 15.36 -20.28 6.37
CA ASP A 306 14.80 -19.49 7.47
C ASP A 306 13.73 -18.55 6.91
N VAL A 307 12.46 -18.95 7.05
CA VAL A 307 11.32 -18.12 6.66
C VAL A 307 10.97 -17.18 7.81
N TYR A 308 11.07 -15.87 7.56
CA TYR A 308 10.69 -14.89 8.57
C TYR A 308 9.18 -14.81 8.72
N PRO A 309 8.67 -14.61 9.95
CA PRO A 309 7.26 -14.28 10.14
C PRO A 309 6.87 -13.04 9.35
N ALA A 310 5.65 -13.00 8.83
CA ALA A 310 5.13 -11.80 8.20
C ALA A 310 5.01 -10.65 9.19
N ILE A 311 4.67 -10.97 10.44
CA ILE A 311 4.57 -10.04 11.56
C ILE A 311 5.42 -10.55 12.71
N ILE A 312 6.18 -9.66 13.32
CA ILE A 312 6.75 -9.86 14.66
C ILE A 312 6.15 -8.78 15.58
N ALA A 313 5.31 -9.21 16.51
CA ALA A 313 4.68 -8.35 17.51
C ALA A 313 5.37 -8.53 18.86
N GLY A 314 6.05 -7.49 19.31
CA GLY A 314 6.70 -7.41 20.60
C GLY A 314 5.84 -6.74 21.65
N THR A 315 6.47 -6.56 22.81
CA THR A 315 5.88 -6.04 24.03
C THR A 315 5.16 -4.70 23.87
N GLY A 316 3.92 -4.61 24.36
CA GLY A 316 3.09 -3.40 24.33
C GLY A 316 2.56 -3.00 22.95
N ALA A 317 3.02 -3.63 21.86
CA ALA A 317 2.67 -3.23 20.51
C ALA A 317 1.18 -3.43 20.22
N THR A 318 0.58 -2.48 19.49
CA THR A 318 -0.76 -2.61 18.90
C THR A 318 -0.62 -2.83 17.40
N VAL A 319 -0.97 -4.02 16.93
CA VAL A 319 -0.90 -4.40 15.53
C VAL A 319 -2.30 -4.69 15.01
N ILE A 320 -2.70 -4.00 13.94
CA ILE A 320 -4.01 -4.16 13.30
C ILE A 320 -3.82 -4.41 11.79
N VAL A 321 -4.25 -5.56 11.29
CA VAL A 321 -4.18 -5.90 9.86
C VAL A 321 -5.54 -6.33 9.34
N LYS A 322 -6.06 -5.60 8.35
CA LYS A 322 -7.36 -5.87 7.73
C LYS A 322 -7.28 -6.80 6.51
N GLY A 323 -6.08 -7.04 5.98
CA GLY A 323 -5.86 -8.07 4.95
C GLY A 323 -5.44 -9.41 5.53
N THR A 324 -4.89 -10.25 4.64
CA THR A 324 -4.27 -11.52 5.03
C THR A 324 -2.84 -11.28 5.46
N VAL A 325 -2.46 -11.91 6.56
CA VAL A 325 -1.09 -12.06 7.02
C VAL A 325 -0.56 -13.41 6.55
N SER A 326 0.50 -13.43 5.75
CA SER A 326 1.04 -14.66 5.17
C SER A 326 2.54 -14.59 4.91
N THR A 327 3.21 -15.73 4.84
CA THR A 327 4.61 -15.80 4.39
C THR A 327 4.70 -16.14 2.90
N ALA A 328 5.82 -15.79 2.28
CA ALA A 328 6.24 -16.33 1.00
C ALA A 328 6.43 -17.86 1.08
N GLU A 329 6.51 -18.51 -0.08
CA GLU A 329 6.63 -19.97 -0.23
C GLU A 329 7.69 -20.56 0.74
N GLY A 330 7.31 -21.56 1.54
CA GLY A 330 8.16 -22.18 2.58
C GLY A 330 7.38 -22.57 3.84
N ASN A 331 8.02 -23.24 4.81
CA ASN A 331 7.43 -23.59 6.11
C ASN A 331 7.50 -22.41 7.11
N GLY A 332 6.87 -21.28 6.78
CA GLY A 332 6.90 -20.06 7.59
C GLY A 332 5.66 -19.83 8.45
N VAL A 333 5.87 -19.37 9.69
CA VAL A 333 4.77 -18.93 10.57
C VAL A 333 4.28 -17.55 10.13
N ALA A 334 2.96 -17.29 10.17
CA ALA A 334 2.44 -15.99 9.73
C ALA A 334 2.76 -14.88 10.74
N VAL A 335 2.63 -15.17 12.04
CA VAL A 335 2.84 -14.21 13.13
C VAL A 335 3.78 -14.79 14.17
N GLY A 336 4.82 -14.04 14.53
CA GLY A 336 5.63 -14.24 15.72
C GLY A 336 5.22 -13.27 16.82
N ILE A 337 4.99 -13.77 18.03
CA ILE A 337 4.73 -12.96 19.23
C ILE A 337 5.94 -13.08 20.13
N ASN A 338 6.64 -11.97 20.37
CA ASN A 338 7.80 -11.94 21.25
C ASN A 338 7.39 -11.60 22.68
N CYS A 339 7.44 -12.58 23.56
CA CYS A 339 7.14 -12.45 25.00
C CYS A 339 8.42 -12.34 25.86
N LYS A 340 9.55 -11.92 25.26
CA LYS A 340 10.85 -11.87 25.95
C LYS A 340 11.06 -10.66 26.85
N ASP A 341 10.33 -9.57 26.69
CA ASP A 341 10.50 -8.41 27.57
C ASP A 341 9.58 -8.48 28.78
N ILE A 342 10.17 -8.17 29.94
CA ILE A 342 9.62 -8.57 31.23
C ILE A 342 8.73 -7.48 31.84
N GLY A 343 7.53 -7.85 32.34
CA GLY A 343 6.71 -7.01 33.23
C GLY A 343 6.04 -5.76 32.62
N SER A 344 5.77 -5.75 31.32
CA SER A 344 5.35 -4.56 30.57
C SER A 344 3.88 -4.61 30.08
N GLN A 345 3.38 -3.49 29.56
CA GLN A 345 2.00 -3.31 29.09
C GLN A 345 1.59 -4.40 28.09
N LYS A 346 0.36 -4.92 28.23
CA LYS A 346 -0.22 -5.86 27.25
C LYS A 346 -0.44 -5.13 25.93
N GLY A 347 0.09 -5.71 24.86
CA GLY A 347 -0.19 -5.26 23.48
C GLY A 347 -1.56 -5.71 22.99
N THR A 348 -1.84 -5.48 21.71
CA THR A 348 -3.06 -5.91 21.03
C THR A 348 -2.68 -6.39 19.63
N LEU A 349 -3.22 -7.54 19.22
CA LEU A 349 -3.05 -8.10 17.89
C LEU A 349 -4.42 -8.38 17.28
N ILE A 350 -4.80 -7.60 16.27
CA ILE A 350 -6.08 -7.71 15.56
C ILE A 350 -5.78 -8.05 14.10
N ILE A 351 -6.18 -9.24 13.65
CA ILE A 351 -5.86 -9.72 12.30
C ILE A 351 -7.07 -10.37 11.64
N GLU A 352 -7.35 -10.00 10.39
CA GLU A 352 -8.48 -10.58 9.64
C GLU A 352 -8.23 -12.07 9.31
N LYS A 353 -6.99 -12.40 8.91
CA LYS A 353 -6.57 -13.78 8.64
C LYS A 353 -5.06 -13.95 8.83
N ALA A 354 -4.63 -15.00 9.54
CA ALA A 354 -3.24 -15.47 9.55
C ALA A 354 -3.14 -16.81 8.82
N LYS A 355 -2.33 -16.86 7.77
CA LYS A 355 -2.12 -18.04 6.92
C LYS A 355 -0.66 -18.45 6.95
N ALA A 356 -0.37 -19.59 7.56
CA ALA A 356 0.96 -20.18 7.57
C ALA A 356 1.37 -20.66 6.17
N GLY A 357 2.68 -20.66 5.92
CA GLY A 357 3.31 -21.34 4.80
C GLY A 357 3.60 -22.80 5.13
N GLY A 358 3.42 -23.69 4.16
CA GLY A 358 3.82 -25.10 4.27
C GLY A 358 3.15 -25.86 5.44
N GLU A 359 3.96 -26.51 6.26
CA GLU A 359 3.55 -27.28 7.46
C GLU A 359 3.60 -26.46 8.76
N ALA A 360 3.96 -25.16 8.69
CA ALA A 360 4.13 -24.34 9.88
C ALA A 360 2.81 -23.98 10.57
N SER A 361 2.91 -23.55 11.82
CA SER A 361 1.80 -22.99 12.58
C SER A 361 1.50 -21.54 12.18
N ALA A 362 0.25 -21.11 12.35
CA ALA A 362 -0.14 -19.74 12.02
C ALA A 362 0.51 -18.71 12.95
N ILE A 363 0.61 -19.03 14.25
CA ILE A 363 1.21 -18.18 15.27
C ILE A 363 2.33 -18.94 15.97
N TYR A 364 3.46 -18.28 16.14
CA TYR A 364 4.57 -18.69 16.98
C TYR A 364 4.69 -17.75 18.19
N VAL A 365 4.77 -18.32 19.39
CA VAL A 365 5.00 -17.57 20.63
C VAL A 365 6.44 -17.79 21.11
N ASP A 366 7.25 -16.75 21.00
CA ASP A 366 8.64 -16.75 21.45
C ASP A 366 8.72 -16.35 22.93
N THR A 367 9.17 -17.29 23.76
CA THR A 367 9.21 -17.21 25.23
C THR A 367 10.65 -17.26 25.76
N ILE A 368 10.85 -16.82 27.01
CA ILE A 368 12.13 -16.90 27.72
C ILE A 368 12.24 -18.26 28.42
N PRO A 369 13.38 -18.97 28.36
CA PRO A 369 13.60 -20.17 29.17
C PRO A 369 13.44 -19.91 30.67
N GLY A 370 12.77 -20.83 31.38
CA GLY A 370 12.65 -20.80 32.84
C GLY A 370 11.58 -19.88 33.42
N VAL A 371 10.72 -19.27 32.60
CA VAL A 371 9.55 -18.50 33.08
C VAL A 371 8.31 -19.39 33.20
N SER A 372 7.36 -19.02 34.07
CA SER A 372 6.12 -19.79 34.25
C SER A 372 5.15 -19.62 33.08
N GLN A 373 4.23 -20.58 32.89
CA GLN A 373 3.17 -20.44 31.89
C GLN A 373 2.27 -19.22 32.15
N GLU A 374 1.93 -18.96 33.41
CA GLU A 374 1.14 -17.77 33.80
C GLU A 374 1.83 -16.47 33.37
N TYR A 375 3.17 -16.45 33.47
CA TYR A 375 3.96 -15.33 33.03
C TYR A 375 3.84 -15.10 31.52
N ILE A 376 3.96 -16.16 30.70
CA ILE A 376 3.79 -16.09 29.24
C ILE A 376 2.39 -15.57 28.90
N LEU A 377 1.35 -16.12 29.52
CA LEU A 377 -0.04 -15.71 29.30
C LEU A 377 -0.31 -14.25 29.68
N ASN A 378 0.41 -13.73 30.68
CA ASN A 378 0.33 -12.32 31.09
C ASN A 378 1.09 -11.38 30.14
N SER A 379 2.08 -11.88 29.41
CA SER A 379 2.80 -11.12 28.37
C SER A 379 2.13 -11.18 27.00
N LEU A 380 1.20 -12.12 26.77
CA LEU A 380 0.48 -12.20 25.51
C LEU A 380 -0.31 -10.90 25.24
N PRO A 381 -0.28 -10.39 24.00
CA PRO A 381 -1.22 -9.36 23.61
C PRO A 381 -2.65 -9.90 23.66
N ASP A 382 -3.64 -9.00 23.70
CA ASP A 382 -5.00 -9.41 23.37
C ASP A 382 -5.06 -9.83 21.90
N ILE A 383 -5.31 -11.12 21.64
CA ILE A 383 -5.35 -11.68 20.28
C ILE A 383 -6.80 -11.74 19.80
N VAL A 384 -7.10 -11.02 18.73
CA VAL A 384 -8.37 -11.04 18.02
C VAL A 384 -8.12 -11.44 16.57
N VAL A 385 -8.68 -12.56 16.12
CA VAL A 385 -8.42 -13.10 14.79
C VAL A 385 -9.69 -13.56 14.09
N GLY A 386 -9.82 -13.24 12.80
CA GLY A 386 -10.91 -13.76 11.99
C GLY A 386 -10.75 -15.22 11.63
N GLU A 387 -9.59 -15.60 11.07
CA GLU A 387 -9.29 -16.97 10.65
C GLU A 387 -7.80 -17.30 10.84
N LEU A 388 -7.52 -18.46 11.44
CA LEU A 388 -6.21 -19.11 11.39
C LEU A 388 -6.24 -20.22 10.33
N ALA A 389 -5.21 -20.26 9.48
CA ALA A 389 -5.09 -21.24 8.42
C ALA A 389 -3.70 -21.89 8.44
N ALA A 390 -3.66 -23.20 8.69
CA ALA A 390 -2.48 -24.06 8.68
C ALA A 390 -2.88 -25.45 8.16
N LYS A 391 -1.96 -26.18 7.54
CA LYS A 391 -2.26 -27.44 6.80
C LYS A 391 -2.80 -28.57 7.67
N ASN A 392 -2.33 -28.67 8.92
CA ASN A 392 -2.72 -29.73 9.86
C ASN A 392 -3.57 -29.21 11.03
N GLU A 393 -4.17 -28.01 10.91
CA GLU A 393 -4.91 -27.34 11.99
C GLU A 393 -4.10 -27.11 13.29
N ASN A 394 -2.78 -27.30 13.22
CA ASN A 394 -1.83 -26.93 14.27
C ASN A 394 -1.54 -25.44 14.19
N PHE A 395 -2.41 -24.60 14.75
CA PHE A 395 -2.32 -23.15 14.57
C PHE A 395 -1.29 -22.47 15.46
N ILE A 396 -0.94 -23.06 16.60
CA ILE A 396 -0.05 -22.45 17.60
C ILE A 396 1.18 -23.32 17.80
N TRP A 397 2.34 -22.68 17.78
CA TRP A 397 3.62 -23.22 18.22
C TRP A 397 4.28 -22.25 19.21
N ASN A 398 5.15 -22.72 20.10
CA ASN A 398 5.80 -21.86 21.09
C ASN A 398 7.22 -22.35 21.40
N SER A 399 8.10 -21.47 21.87
CA SER A 399 9.51 -21.83 22.14
C SER A 399 9.73 -22.63 23.43
N TYR A 400 8.73 -22.67 24.33
CA TYR A 400 8.76 -23.51 25.52
C TYR A 400 8.84 -25.01 25.15
N ASP A 401 8.43 -25.35 23.93
CA ASP A 401 8.45 -26.66 23.27
C ASP A 401 9.86 -27.17 22.88
N ASN A 402 10.93 -26.37 23.04
CA ASN A 402 12.24 -26.72 22.49
C ASN A 402 13.10 -27.55 23.47
N ASP A 403 13.19 -28.87 23.22
CA ASP A 403 14.07 -29.86 23.91
C ASP A 403 15.57 -29.48 23.92
N LEU A 404 15.98 -28.43 23.20
CA LEU A 404 17.36 -27.91 23.19
C LEU A 404 17.80 -27.27 24.51
N TYR A 405 16.86 -26.96 25.41
CA TYR A 405 17.17 -26.39 26.73
C TYR A 405 16.65 -27.35 27.79
N GLN A 406 17.58 -27.91 28.57
CA GLN A 406 17.37 -28.90 29.64
C GLN A 406 16.39 -28.40 30.72
N ASN A 407 15.11 -28.30 30.40
CA ASN A 407 14.06 -28.01 31.35
C ASN A 407 13.73 -29.31 32.07
N ASN A 408 13.98 -29.32 33.38
CA ASN A 408 13.75 -30.46 34.26
C ASN A 408 12.29 -30.94 34.13
N PRO A 409 12.06 -32.25 33.92
CA PRO A 409 10.75 -32.82 33.56
C PRO A 409 9.85 -33.05 34.78
N GLU A 410 9.63 -32.03 35.60
CA GLU A 410 8.64 -32.08 36.67
C GLU A 410 7.48 -31.12 36.35
N ASP A 411 6.42 -31.73 35.80
CA ASP A 411 5.01 -31.33 35.84
C ASP A 411 4.52 -30.16 34.97
N GLU A 412 4.17 -30.47 33.70
CA GLU A 412 2.99 -30.04 32.90
C GLU A 412 3.32 -30.19 31.40
N THR A 413 2.46 -30.87 30.64
CA THR A 413 2.77 -31.28 29.25
C THR A 413 2.67 -30.12 28.25
N ILE A 414 3.54 -30.10 27.23
CA ILE A 414 3.61 -29.12 26.12
C ILE A 414 2.23 -28.67 25.58
N GLY A 415 1.26 -29.59 25.52
CA GLY A 415 -0.10 -29.29 25.07
C GLY A 415 -0.87 -28.31 25.95
N GLU A 416 -0.60 -28.26 27.24
CA GLU A 416 -1.37 -27.46 28.21
C GLU A 416 -1.20 -25.95 28.00
N LEU A 417 0.01 -25.48 27.72
CA LEU A 417 0.25 -24.07 27.41
C LEU A 417 -0.46 -23.67 26.10
N ASN A 418 -0.40 -24.52 25.07
CA ASN A 418 -1.10 -24.26 23.81
C ASN A 418 -2.62 -24.17 24.01
N GLU A 419 -3.22 -25.05 24.82
CA GLU A 419 -4.66 -24.95 25.15
C GLU A 419 -4.98 -23.68 25.95
N LYS A 420 -4.10 -23.25 26.86
CA LYS A 420 -4.25 -21.95 27.56
C LYS A 420 -4.15 -20.76 26.59
N ILE A 421 -3.28 -20.85 25.57
CA ILE A 421 -3.18 -19.84 24.50
C ILE A 421 -4.45 -19.85 23.63
N TYR A 422 -4.95 -21.02 23.20
CA TYR A 422 -6.20 -21.13 22.45
C TYR A 422 -7.37 -20.51 23.21
N ALA A 423 -7.47 -20.73 24.53
CA ALA A 423 -8.49 -20.12 25.36
C ALA A 423 -8.38 -18.59 25.46
N ALA A 424 -7.19 -18.02 25.27
CA ALA A 424 -6.98 -16.57 25.27
C ALA A 424 -7.33 -15.90 23.93
N ILE A 425 -7.43 -16.66 22.84
CA ILE A 425 -7.76 -16.12 21.50
C ILE A 425 -9.25 -15.82 21.40
N ARG A 426 -9.57 -14.64 20.87
CA ARG A 426 -10.93 -14.23 20.53
C ARG A 426 -11.12 -14.29 19.02
N TYR A 427 -12.11 -15.05 18.56
CA TYR A 427 -12.41 -15.19 17.14
C TYR A 427 -13.45 -14.16 16.71
N MET A 428 -13.19 -13.46 15.61
CA MET A 428 -14.15 -12.52 15.03
C MET A 428 -15.33 -13.27 14.44
N ILE A 429 -16.53 -12.81 14.77
CA ILE A 429 -17.80 -13.34 14.27
C ILE A 429 -18.39 -12.30 13.33
N ARG A 430 -18.49 -12.64 12.04
CA ARG A 430 -19.02 -11.71 11.03
C ARG A 430 -20.36 -12.20 10.53
N TRP A 431 -21.26 -11.27 10.23
CA TRP A 431 -22.51 -11.56 9.54
C TRP A 431 -22.97 -10.37 8.72
N ASN A 432 -23.71 -10.65 7.66
CA ASN A 432 -24.30 -9.62 6.79
C ASN A 432 -25.82 -9.78 6.75
N ASN A 433 -26.53 -8.65 6.86
CA ASN A 433 -27.95 -8.60 6.57
C ASN A 433 -28.21 -8.83 5.08
N SER A 434 -29.35 -9.45 4.75
CA SER A 434 -29.74 -9.74 3.37
C SER A 434 -30.98 -8.94 2.95
N GLU A 435 -31.12 -8.71 1.65
CA GLU A 435 -32.30 -8.04 1.07
C GLU A 435 -33.53 -8.96 1.21
N GLY A 436 -34.21 -8.87 2.35
CA GLY A 436 -35.32 -9.76 2.70
C GLY A 436 -35.38 -10.16 4.18
N GLY A 437 -34.43 -9.71 5.01
CA GLY A 437 -34.44 -10.00 6.44
C GLY A 437 -33.26 -9.41 7.21
N SER A 438 -33.33 -9.49 8.53
CA SER A 438 -32.23 -9.11 9.41
C SER A 438 -31.63 -10.32 10.12
N PHE A 439 -30.33 -10.26 10.33
CA PHE A 439 -29.54 -11.30 10.96
C PHE A 439 -29.04 -10.81 12.32
N SER A 440 -29.24 -11.58 13.37
CA SER A 440 -28.65 -11.31 14.68
C SER A 440 -28.03 -12.56 15.26
N VAL A 441 -26.94 -12.35 16.00
CA VAL A 441 -26.17 -13.41 16.65
C VAL A 441 -26.16 -13.14 18.14
N ASP A 442 -26.62 -14.12 18.91
CA ASP A 442 -26.61 -14.09 20.37
C ASP A 442 -25.40 -14.86 20.89
N GLY A 443 -24.85 -14.39 22.01
CA GLY A 443 -23.70 -15.01 22.67
C GLY A 443 -22.34 -14.40 22.29
N THR A 444 -22.27 -13.44 21.36
CA THR A 444 -21.02 -12.70 21.13
C THR A 444 -20.76 -11.68 22.24
N SER A 445 -19.51 -11.24 22.32
CA SER A 445 -19.07 -10.08 23.12
C SER A 445 -18.42 -9.05 22.20
N LYS A 446 -18.24 -7.81 22.67
CA LYS A 446 -17.55 -6.75 21.90
C LYS A 446 -16.09 -6.63 22.31
N TYR A 447 -15.21 -6.55 21.32
CA TYR A 447 -13.83 -6.09 21.48
C TYR A 447 -13.58 -4.96 20.49
N GLY A 448 -13.59 -3.70 20.97
CA GLY A 448 -13.62 -2.54 20.08
C GLY A 448 -14.86 -2.58 19.17
N GLU A 449 -14.63 -2.54 17.86
CA GLU A 449 -15.70 -2.65 16.84
C GLU A 449 -16.10 -4.10 16.51
N TYR A 450 -15.31 -5.09 16.91
CA TYR A 450 -15.48 -6.49 16.52
C TYR A 450 -16.44 -7.23 17.46
N ASP A 451 -17.34 -8.01 16.88
CA ASP A 451 -18.06 -9.06 17.59
C ASP A 451 -17.16 -10.29 17.69
N VAL A 452 -16.97 -10.79 18.90
CA VAL A 452 -16.02 -11.86 19.18
C VAL A 452 -16.59 -12.95 20.08
N ALA A 453 -16.10 -14.17 19.90
CA ALA A 453 -16.41 -15.34 20.71
C ALA A 453 -15.19 -16.26 20.84
N GLN A 454 -15.21 -17.20 21.77
CA GLN A 454 -14.11 -18.15 22.01
C GLN A 454 -14.36 -19.49 21.32
N GLU A 455 -13.31 -20.31 21.20
CA GLU A 455 -13.42 -21.70 20.71
C GLU A 455 -14.50 -22.48 21.48
N ASN A 456 -15.23 -23.35 20.77
CA ASN A 456 -16.28 -24.22 21.30
C ASN A 456 -17.49 -23.49 21.91
N GLN A 457 -17.52 -22.16 21.84
CA GLN A 457 -18.68 -21.39 22.22
C GLN A 457 -19.82 -21.60 21.20
N GLU A 458 -21.00 -21.95 21.70
CA GLU A 458 -22.21 -22.03 20.87
C GLU A 458 -22.86 -20.64 20.79
N LEU A 459 -23.10 -20.18 19.57
CA LEU A 459 -23.74 -18.91 19.28
C LEU A 459 -25.15 -19.15 18.73
N GLY A 460 -26.13 -18.41 19.25
CA GLY A 460 -27.50 -18.44 18.76
C GLY A 460 -27.64 -17.59 17.51
N ILE A 461 -28.36 -18.10 16.52
CA ILE A 461 -28.62 -17.37 15.27
C ILE A 461 -30.13 -17.15 15.15
N THR A 462 -30.49 -15.87 15.02
CA THR A 462 -31.87 -15.44 14.76
C THR A 462 -31.92 -14.75 13.40
N ILE A 463 -32.79 -15.26 12.53
CA ILE A 463 -33.07 -14.65 11.21
C ILE A 463 -34.51 -14.17 11.22
N GLN A 464 -34.70 -12.86 11.15
CA GLN A 464 -36.01 -12.28 10.94
C GLN A 464 -36.26 -12.14 9.44
N ILE A 465 -37.22 -12.90 8.93
CA ILE A 465 -37.54 -12.93 7.50
C ILE A 465 -38.67 -11.93 7.23
N ALA A 466 -38.45 -11.00 6.30
CA ALA A 466 -39.44 -10.04 5.87
C ALA A 466 -40.59 -10.72 5.11
N GLU A 467 -41.77 -10.08 5.10
CA GLU A 467 -42.93 -10.64 4.41
C GLU A 467 -42.65 -10.84 2.91
N GLY A 468 -43.04 -12.02 2.40
CA GLY A 468 -42.82 -12.38 1.01
C GLY A 468 -41.43 -12.92 0.73
N TYR A 469 -40.65 -13.30 1.75
CA TYR A 469 -39.41 -14.04 1.64
C TYR A 469 -39.45 -15.34 2.45
N GLU A 470 -38.61 -16.30 2.10
CA GLU A 470 -38.36 -17.55 2.83
C GLU A 470 -36.85 -17.84 2.89
N LEU A 471 -36.40 -18.55 3.92
CA LEU A 471 -35.00 -18.96 4.07
C LEU A 471 -34.69 -20.12 3.11
N GLU A 472 -33.72 -19.92 2.23
CA GLU A 472 -33.24 -20.96 1.30
C GLU A 472 -32.06 -21.73 1.88
N SER A 473 -31.07 -21.01 2.42
CA SER A 473 -29.91 -21.62 3.05
C SER A 473 -29.24 -20.68 4.05
N ILE A 474 -28.44 -21.27 4.93
CA ILE A 474 -27.56 -20.57 5.87
C ILE A 474 -26.15 -21.16 5.75
N SER A 475 -25.15 -20.29 5.81
CA SER A 475 -23.73 -20.66 5.80
C SER A 475 -23.04 -20.08 7.02
N GLY A 476 -22.16 -20.86 7.63
CA GLY A 476 -21.31 -20.44 8.75
C GLY A 476 -19.87 -20.12 8.35
N GLY A 477 -19.57 -20.09 7.06
CA GLY A 477 -18.19 -20.07 6.58
C GLY A 477 -17.52 -21.43 6.80
N LYS A 478 -16.42 -21.47 7.56
CA LYS A 478 -15.80 -22.74 7.98
C LYS A 478 -16.55 -23.43 9.12
N ALA A 479 -17.37 -22.68 9.85
CA ALA A 479 -18.08 -23.20 11.00
C ALA A 479 -19.34 -23.97 10.59
N GLN A 480 -19.60 -25.08 11.26
CA GLN A 480 -20.79 -25.87 11.03
C GLN A 480 -22.01 -25.19 11.66
N VAL A 481 -23.06 -25.01 10.86
CA VAL A 481 -24.35 -24.50 11.31
C VAL A 481 -25.27 -25.66 11.67
N LEU A 482 -25.93 -25.55 12.82
CA LEU A 482 -26.84 -26.56 13.39
C LEU A 482 -28.26 -26.00 13.42
N GLN A 483 -29.24 -26.78 12.93
CA GLN A 483 -30.66 -26.45 13.08
C GLN A 483 -31.20 -27.08 14.37
N ARG A 484 -31.85 -26.28 15.22
CA ARG A 484 -32.47 -26.75 16.45
C ARG A 484 -33.92 -27.22 16.21
N PRO A 485 -34.45 -28.11 17.07
CA PRO A 485 -35.83 -28.60 16.95
C PRO A 485 -36.90 -27.51 17.05
N ASP A 486 -36.58 -26.37 17.67
CA ASP A 486 -37.45 -25.20 17.80
C ASP A 486 -37.47 -24.29 16.56
N GLY A 487 -36.73 -24.67 15.51
CA GLY A 487 -36.62 -23.91 14.25
C GLY A 487 -35.58 -22.80 14.28
N THR A 488 -34.87 -22.60 15.39
CA THR A 488 -33.72 -21.69 15.48
C THR A 488 -32.43 -22.33 14.97
N TRP A 489 -31.39 -21.53 14.79
CA TRP A 489 -30.10 -22.01 14.31
C TRP A 489 -29.00 -21.70 15.32
N SER A 490 -27.92 -22.45 15.27
CA SER A 490 -26.69 -22.15 15.99
C SER A 490 -25.43 -22.47 15.22
N VAL A 491 -24.33 -21.93 15.69
CA VAL A 491 -22.99 -22.24 15.21
C VAL A 491 -22.10 -22.47 16.42
N ILE A 492 -21.22 -23.47 16.33
CA ILE A 492 -20.14 -23.65 17.30
C ILE A 492 -18.89 -23.03 16.69
N VAL A 493 -18.24 -22.14 17.43
CA VAL A 493 -17.00 -21.51 16.98
C VAL A 493 -15.91 -22.58 16.89
N PRO A 494 -15.39 -22.88 15.69
CA PRO A 494 -14.37 -23.91 15.53
C PRO A 494 -13.01 -23.38 15.99
N ARG A 495 -12.11 -24.31 16.30
CA ARG A 495 -10.69 -23.98 16.50
C ARG A 495 -10.14 -23.32 15.22
N GLY A 496 -9.45 -22.19 15.39
CA GLY A 496 -8.98 -21.38 14.27
C GLY A 496 -10.02 -20.42 13.66
N GLY A 497 -11.26 -20.41 14.13
CA GLY A 497 -12.28 -19.42 13.73
C GLY A 497 -12.77 -19.58 12.28
N GLY A 498 -12.91 -18.46 11.57
CA GLY A 498 -13.47 -18.44 10.22
C GLY A 498 -15.00 -18.46 10.19
N VAL A 499 -15.64 -17.93 11.24
CA VAL A 499 -17.10 -17.82 11.36
C VAL A 499 -17.58 -16.61 10.56
N ASN A 500 -18.10 -16.86 9.36
CA ASN A 500 -18.69 -15.84 8.50
C ASN A 500 -20.12 -16.24 8.14
N LEU A 501 -21.08 -15.69 8.89
CA LEU A 501 -22.47 -16.07 8.80
C LEU A 501 -23.16 -15.33 7.65
N SER A 502 -23.92 -16.08 6.85
CA SER A 502 -24.76 -15.51 5.80
C SER A 502 -26.01 -16.35 5.61
N ALA A 503 -27.10 -15.71 5.20
CA ALA A 503 -28.36 -16.37 4.85
C ALA A 503 -28.79 -15.97 3.44
N VAL A 504 -29.21 -16.95 2.67
CA VAL A 504 -29.85 -16.74 1.36
C VAL A 504 -31.35 -16.75 1.57
N LEU A 505 -32.01 -15.63 1.25
CA LEU A 505 -33.46 -15.48 1.35
C LEU A 505 -34.06 -15.43 -0.06
N ARG A 506 -35.05 -16.28 -0.32
CA ARG A 506 -35.75 -16.35 -1.60
C ARG A 506 -37.08 -15.62 -1.50
N ARG A 507 -37.39 -14.77 -2.48
CA ARG A 507 -38.70 -14.10 -2.56
C ARG A 507 -39.80 -15.08 -2.96
N ILE A 508 -40.88 -15.11 -2.18
CA ILE A 508 -42.10 -15.85 -2.45
C ILE A 508 -42.93 -15.07 -3.48
N ILE A 509 -43.02 -15.57 -4.71
CA ILE A 509 -43.96 -15.05 -5.70
C ILE A 509 -45.31 -15.72 -5.46
N LYS A 510 -46.26 -15.04 -4.80
CA LYS A 510 -47.63 -15.54 -4.62
C LYS A 510 -48.31 -15.66 -6.00
N GLU A 511 -48.86 -16.85 -6.31
CA GLU A 511 -49.61 -17.16 -7.54
C GLU A 511 -50.80 -16.19 -7.81
N GLU A 512 -51.30 -15.49 -6.80
CA GLU A 512 -52.34 -14.46 -6.94
C GLU A 512 -51.90 -13.26 -7.79
N MET A 513 -50.60 -13.01 -7.95
CA MET A 513 -50.10 -11.94 -8.84
C MET A 513 -49.98 -12.35 -10.32
N LYS A 514 -50.27 -13.60 -10.69
CA LYS A 514 -50.29 -14.04 -12.11
C LYS A 514 -51.67 -13.88 -12.77
N ASN A 515 -52.75 -13.70 -12.00
CA ASN A 515 -54.13 -13.77 -12.52
C ASN A 515 -54.88 -12.43 -12.60
N SER A 516 -54.25 -11.29 -12.32
CA SER A 516 -54.84 -9.98 -12.63
C SER A 516 -54.67 -9.62 -14.12
N ARG A 517 -55.27 -10.42 -15.01
CA ARG A 517 -55.63 -9.94 -16.35
C ARG A 517 -56.84 -9.02 -16.21
N VAL A 518 -56.59 -7.73 -15.97
CA VAL A 518 -57.58 -6.70 -16.29
C VAL A 518 -57.38 -6.29 -17.74
N SER A 519 -58.35 -6.68 -18.56
CA SER A 519 -58.59 -6.17 -19.91
C SER A 519 -58.88 -4.66 -19.89
N ASN A 520 -58.13 -3.84 -20.64
CA ASN A 520 -58.65 -3.12 -21.81
C ASN A 520 -57.59 -2.24 -22.53
N PRO A 521 -57.87 -1.78 -23.78
CA PRO A 521 -56.92 -1.41 -24.82
C PRO A 521 -56.60 0.09 -24.87
N GLY A 522 -55.53 0.44 -25.58
CA GLY A 522 -55.28 1.81 -26.03
C GLY A 522 -53.89 2.31 -25.65
N ALA A 523 -53.05 2.51 -26.66
CA ALA A 523 -51.68 2.95 -26.54
C ALA A 523 -51.53 4.40 -26.05
N SER A 524 -50.40 4.69 -25.40
CA SER A 524 -49.46 5.80 -25.72
C SER A 524 -48.88 6.46 -24.47
N GLY A 525 -47.55 6.41 -24.35
CA GLY A 525 -46.74 7.53 -23.85
C GLY A 525 -46.43 7.63 -22.36
N SER A 526 -45.16 7.34 -22.05
CA SER A 526 -44.29 7.90 -20.98
C SER A 526 -44.72 7.81 -19.51
N GLU A 527 -43.99 6.98 -18.75
CA GLU A 527 -43.16 7.45 -17.63
C GLU A 527 -42.14 6.36 -17.23
N GLU A 528 -40.91 6.80 -16.96
CA GLU A 528 -39.71 6.00 -16.73
C GLU A 528 -39.77 5.17 -15.45
N GLN A 529 -39.62 3.85 -15.59
CA GLN A 529 -39.05 2.98 -14.56
C GLN A 529 -37.80 2.34 -15.15
N THR A 530 -36.63 2.77 -14.69
CA THR A 530 -35.35 2.13 -14.97
C THR A 530 -35.31 0.74 -14.33
N THR A 531 -35.87 -0.23 -15.04
CA THR A 531 -35.58 -1.65 -14.86
C THR A 531 -34.39 -2.01 -15.74
N VAL A 532 -33.31 -2.52 -15.15
CA VAL A 532 -32.22 -3.15 -15.90
C VAL A 532 -32.80 -4.39 -16.60
N GLN A 533 -33.12 -4.25 -17.88
CA GLN A 533 -33.48 -5.37 -18.73
C GLN A 533 -32.29 -6.34 -18.83
N LYS A 534 -32.36 -7.49 -18.14
CA LYS A 534 -31.62 -8.69 -18.54
C LYS A 534 -32.12 -9.03 -19.96
N SER A 535 -31.28 -8.78 -20.96
CA SER A 535 -31.63 -8.90 -22.38
C SER A 535 -32.12 -10.32 -22.72
N SER A 536 -33.19 -10.38 -23.53
CA SER A 536 -33.82 -11.63 -23.98
C SER A 536 -32.85 -12.62 -24.65
N GLY A 537 -31.72 -12.13 -25.19
CA GLY A 537 -30.69 -12.95 -25.81
C GLY A 537 -29.86 -13.81 -24.85
N TYR A 538 -29.64 -13.36 -23.60
CA TYR A 538 -28.87 -14.13 -22.62
C TYR A 538 -29.66 -15.37 -22.16
N VAL A 539 -30.95 -15.19 -21.93
CA VAL A 539 -31.86 -16.28 -21.53
C VAL A 539 -31.94 -17.34 -22.62
N GLU A 540 -32.02 -16.93 -23.90
CA GLU A 540 -32.03 -17.87 -25.03
C GLU A 540 -30.69 -18.58 -25.22
N PHE A 541 -29.56 -17.89 -24.99
CA PHE A 541 -28.24 -18.54 -24.95
C PHE A 541 -28.17 -19.64 -23.89
N GLN A 542 -28.58 -19.36 -22.65
CA GLN A 542 -28.56 -20.35 -21.58
C GLN A 542 -29.48 -21.54 -21.87
N LYS A 543 -30.68 -21.28 -22.41
CA LYS A 543 -31.60 -22.36 -22.84
C LYS A 543 -31.00 -23.23 -23.95
N ALA A 544 -30.29 -22.63 -24.90
CA ALA A 544 -29.63 -23.37 -25.98
C ALA A 544 -28.51 -24.27 -25.44
N VAL A 545 -27.67 -23.75 -24.55
CA VAL A 545 -26.59 -24.52 -23.91
C VAL A 545 -27.17 -25.68 -23.08
N ARG A 546 -28.19 -25.44 -22.26
CA ARG A 546 -28.88 -26.51 -21.50
C ARG A 546 -29.46 -27.60 -22.40
N ARG A 547 -29.98 -27.22 -23.57
CA ARG A 547 -30.49 -28.20 -24.55
C ARG A 547 -29.36 -29.05 -25.15
N GLN A 548 -28.21 -28.44 -25.44
CA GLN A 548 -27.04 -29.17 -25.92
C GLN A 548 -26.51 -30.15 -24.85
N ILE A 549 -26.43 -29.73 -23.58
CA ILE A 549 -26.04 -30.61 -22.46
C ILE A 549 -26.95 -31.84 -22.38
N LYS A 550 -28.27 -31.62 -22.41
CA LYS A 550 -29.28 -32.70 -22.33
C LYS A 550 -29.18 -33.69 -23.50
N ASN A 551 -28.85 -33.20 -24.69
CA ASN A 551 -28.86 -34.00 -25.92
C ASN A 551 -27.47 -34.54 -26.32
N ALA A 552 -26.41 -34.19 -25.58
CA ALA A 552 -25.06 -34.63 -25.88
C ALA A 552 -24.92 -36.15 -25.69
N ALA A 553 -24.22 -36.83 -26.60
CA ALA A 553 -23.92 -38.26 -26.44
C ALA A 553 -23.09 -38.52 -25.17
N PRO A 554 -23.14 -39.73 -24.58
CA PRO A 554 -22.28 -40.09 -23.45
C PRO A 554 -20.79 -39.85 -23.75
N GLY A 555 -20.06 -39.19 -22.85
CA GLY A 555 -18.64 -38.90 -23.01
C GLY A 555 -18.30 -37.83 -24.06
N ALA A 556 -19.29 -37.09 -24.57
CA ALA A 556 -19.07 -36.14 -25.65
C ALA A 556 -18.30 -34.88 -25.19
N VAL A 557 -17.62 -34.25 -26.15
CA VAL A 557 -17.08 -32.89 -26.01
C VAL A 557 -18.17 -31.90 -26.41
N LEU A 558 -18.62 -31.10 -25.45
CA LEU A 558 -19.61 -30.05 -25.64
C LEU A 558 -18.91 -28.73 -25.99
N GLU A 559 -19.05 -28.28 -27.23
CA GLU A 559 -18.51 -27.00 -27.67
C GLU A 559 -19.55 -25.87 -27.53
N VAL A 560 -19.22 -24.86 -26.72
CA VAL A 560 -20.04 -23.67 -26.48
C VAL A 560 -19.36 -22.43 -27.08
N ASP A 561 -20.01 -21.80 -28.05
CA ASP A 561 -19.61 -20.46 -28.51
C ASP A 561 -20.39 -19.39 -27.71
N GLY A 562 -19.69 -18.74 -26.80
CA GLY A 562 -20.21 -17.67 -25.96
C GLY A 562 -20.66 -16.44 -26.74
N LYS A 563 -20.14 -16.21 -27.96
CA LYS A 563 -20.39 -15.01 -28.77
C LYS A 563 -20.18 -13.71 -27.95
N ASN A 564 -21.27 -13.08 -27.52
CA ASN A 564 -21.29 -11.84 -26.73
C ASN A 564 -21.63 -12.08 -25.24
N TRP A 565 -21.84 -13.34 -24.84
CA TRP A 565 -22.15 -13.74 -23.47
C TRP A 565 -20.89 -14.26 -22.79
N MET A 566 -20.79 -14.01 -21.49
CA MET A 566 -19.55 -14.21 -20.73
C MET A 566 -19.75 -15.08 -19.48
N SER A 567 -20.87 -15.78 -19.34
CA SER A 567 -21.13 -16.62 -18.18
C SER A 567 -22.16 -17.72 -18.42
N PHE A 568 -22.10 -18.77 -17.59
CA PHE A 568 -23.19 -19.72 -17.36
C PHE A 568 -23.99 -19.33 -16.12
N ASP A 569 -25.32 -19.54 -16.18
CA ASP A 569 -26.20 -19.39 -15.03
C ASP A 569 -26.27 -20.68 -14.19
N ARG A 570 -26.80 -20.58 -12.97
CA ARG A 570 -26.97 -21.69 -12.04
C ARG A 570 -27.67 -22.88 -12.70
N SER A 571 -28.76 -22.65 -13.41
CA SER A 571 -29.52 -23.72 -14.07
C SER A 571 -28.72 -24.44 -15.16
N THR A 572 -27.83 -23.75 -15.87
CA THR A 572 -26.93 -24.37 -16.83
C THR A 572 -25.88 -25.23 -16.13
N MET A 573 -25.31 -24.76 -15.02
CA MET A 573 -24.33 -25.51 -14.23
C MET A 573 -24.95 -26.71 -13.51
N GLU A 574 -26.18 -26.58 -13.00
CA GLU A 574 -27.00 -27.70 -12.50
C GLU A 574 -27.22 -28.77 -13.56
N GLU A 575 -27.59 -28.38 -14.77
CA GLU A 575 -27.78 -29.36 -15.84
C GLU A 575 -26.46 -30.04 -16.23
N LEU A 576 -25.35 -29.29 -16.25
CA LEU A 576 -24.03 -29.84 -16.52
C LEU A 576 -23.56 -30.79 -15.41
N SER A 577 -23.87 -30.52 -14.14
CA SER A 577 -23.49 -31.38 -13.01
C SER A 577 -24.13 -32.77 -13.04
N LYS A 578 -25.26 -32.93 -13.74
CA LYS A 578 -25.90 -34.23 -14.00
C LYS A 578 -25.17 -35.06 -15.06
N ARG A 579 -24.23 -34.45 -15.78
CA ARG A 579 -23.47 -35.00 -16.91
C ARG A 579 -21.97 -34.86 -16.64
N ASN A 580 -21.51 -35.52 -15.58
CA ASN A 580 -20.09 -35.55 -15.21
C ASN A 580 -19.20 -36.24 -16.26
N ASP A 581 -19.78 -36.87 -17.27
CA ASP A 581 -19.10 -37.50 -18.39
C ASP A 581 -18.69 -36.51 -19.51
N LEU A 582 -19.22 -35.29 -19.51
CA LEU A 582 -18.98 -34.32 -20.58
C LEU A 582 -17.72 -33.48 -20.34
N THR A 583 -16.93 -33.28 -21.40
CA THR A 583 -15.89 -32.23 -21.44
C THR A 583 -16.48 -30.99 -22.08
N VAL A 584 -16.35 -29.82 -21.47
CA VAL A 584 -16.93 -28.56 -21.99
C VAL A 584 -15.85 -27.63 -22.51
N VAL A 585 -15.93 -27.27 -23.79
CA VAL A 585 -15.04 -26.29 -24.42
C VAL A 585 -15.81 -24.99 -24.60
N VAL A 586 -15.39 -23.93 -23.92
CA VAL A 586 -16.03 -22.61 -24.03
C VAL A 586 -15.14 -21.68 -24.85
N ARG A 587 -15.68 -21.13 -25.93
CA ARG A 587 -15.03 -20.10 -26.76
C ARG A 587 -15.71 -18.76 -26.55
N PHE A 588 -14.96 -17.70 -26.25
CA PHE A 588 -15.51 -16.39 -25.94
C PHE A 588 -14.58 -15.25 -26.37
N ARG A 589 -15.09 -14.02 -26.47
CA ARG A 589 -14.30 -12.84 -26.81
C ARG A 589 -14.04 -11.97 -25.57
N TYR A 590 -12.79 -11.60 -25.34
CA TYR A 590 -12.39 -10.67 -24.29
C TYR A 590 -11.28 -9.75 -24.80
N LEU A 591 -11.44 -8.44 -24.58
CA LEU A 591 -10.54 -7.39 -25.09
C LEU A 591 -10.25 -7.50 -26.60
N GLY A 592 -11.27 -7.83 -27.40
CA GLY A 592 -11.17 -7.96 -28.85
C GLY A 592 -10.52 -9.25 -29.36
N LYS A 593 -9.99 -10.12 -28.48
CA LYS A 593 -9.37 -11.41 -28.83
C LYS A 593 -10.30 -12.59 -28.52
N ARG A 594 -10.18 -13.68 -29.27
CA ARG A 594 -10.96 -14.91 -29.07
C ARG A 594 -10.17 -15.88 -28.20
N TRP A 595 -10.80 -16.42 -27.17
CA TRP A 595 -10.21 -17.28 -26.14
C TRP A 595 -10.96 -18.60 -26.06
N ARG A 596 -10.24 -19.67 -25.71
CA ARG A 596 -10.78 -21.02 -25.49
C ARG A 596 -10.37 -21.54 -24.12
N VAL A 597 -11.34 -21.99 -23.33
CA VAL A 597 -11.12 -22.67 -22.04
C VAL A 597 -11.79 -24.05 -22.05
N VAL A 598 -11.18 -25.05 -21.41
CA VAL A 598 -11.67 -26.43 -21.37
C VAL A 598 -11.94 -26.84 -19.92
N VAL A 599 -13.19 -27.17 -19.61
CA VAL A 599 -13.60 -27.80 -18.36
C VAL A 599 -13.57 -29.32 -18.55
N PRO A 600 -12.70 -30.06 -17.85
CA PRO A 600 -12.58 -31.51 -18.05
C PRO A 600 -13.79 -32.27 -17.51
N ALA A 601 -14.10 -33.41 -18.11
CA ALA A 601 -15.06 -34.36 -17.56
C ALA A 601 -14.66 -34.78 -16.13
N GLY A 602 -15.65 -35.05 -15.29
CA GLY A 602 -15.49 -35.44 -13.89
C GLY A 602 -15.32 -34.26 -12.92
N TYR A 603 -15.18 -33.03 -13.41
CA TYR A 603 -15.04 -31.86 -12.55
C TYR A 603 -16.34 -31.51 -11.81
N ALA A 604 -16.25 -31.13 -10.54
CA ALA A 604 -17.39 -30.74 -9.71
C ALA A 604 -17.89 -29.34 -10.08
N VAL A 605 -18.55 -29.18 -11.23
CA VAL A 605 -18.88 -27.87 -11.83
C VAL A 605 -19.72 -26.93 -10.96
N GLN A 606 -20.39 -27.43 -9.91
CA GLN A 606 -21.09 -26.60 -8.93
C GLN A 606 -20.17 -25.71 -8.10
N THR A 607 -18.91 -26.11 -7.89
CA THR A 607 -17.93 -25.30 -7.14
C THR A 607 -17.49 -24.06 -7.90
N LEU A 608 -17.84 -23.94 -9.18
CA LEU A 608 -17.44 -22.84 -10.05
C LEU A 608 -18.42 -21.65 -10.00
N LEU A 609 -19.56 -21.80 -9.32
CA LEU A 609 -20.57 -20.75 -9.20
C LEU A 609 -20.11 -19.69 -8.19
N ASN A 610 -20.22 -18.42 -8.58
CA ASN A 610 -20.07 -17.30 -7.65
C ASN A 610 -21.31 -17.18 -6.75
N GLN A 611 -21.27 -16.22 -5.81
CA GLN A 611 -22.35 -15.98 -4.85
C GLN A 611 -23.70 -15.63 -5.51
N GLU A 612 -23.69 -15.08 -6.72
CA GLU A 612 -24.89 -14.75 -7.50
C GLU A 612 -25.42 -15.94 -8.33
N GLY A 613 -24.77 -17.10 -8.28
CA GLY A 613 -25.15 -18.27 -9.06
C GLY A 613 -24.75 -18.19 -10.53
N TYR A 614 -23.63 -17.54 -10.84
CA TYR A 614 -23.07 -17.48 -12.19
C TYR A 614 -21.62 -17.96 -12.21
N THR A 615 -21.21 -18.56 -13.32
CA THR A 615 -19.80 -18.90 -13.61
C THR A 615 -19.35 -18.09 -14.81
N GLY A 616 -18.47 -17.10 -14.59
CA GLY A 616 -17.90 -16.28 -15.65
C GLY A 616 -16.86 -17.04 -16.48
N PHE A 617 -16.79 -16.80 -17.79
CA PHE A 617 -15.82 -17.45 -18.66
C PHE A 617 -14.37 -17.03 -18.38
N LEU A 618 -14.16 -15.81 -17.88
CA LEU A 618 -12.86 -15.37 -17.36
C LEU A 618 -12.48 -16.09 -16.06
N TYR A 619 -13.47 -16.38 -15.21
CA TYR A 619 -13.23 -17.18 -14.02
C TYR A 619 -12.88 -18.63 -14.38
N LEU A 620 -13.59 -19.23 -15.34
CA LEU A 620 -13.18 -20.52 -15.91
C LEU A 620 -11.74 -20.48 -16.43
N SER A 621 -11.35 -19.38 -17.06
CA SER A 621 -9.99 -19.20 -17.59
C SER A 621 -8.93 -19.16 -16.48
N ALA A 622 -9.25 -18.55 -15.34
CA ALA A 622 -8.36 -18.54 -14.17
C ALA A 622 -8.23 -19.94 -13.53
N VAL A 623 -9.30 -20.74 -13.54
CA VAL A 623 -9.31 -22.08 -12.93
C VAL A 623 -8.66 -23.13 -13.82
N PHE A 624 -8.91 -23.10 -15.14
CA PHE A 624 -8.51 -24.17 -16.06
C PHE A 624 -7.42 -23.78 -17.07
N GLY A 625 -7.06 -22.50 -17.12
CA GLY A 625 -6.20 -21.94 -18.17
C GLY A 625 -6.95 -21.77 -19.50
N ALA A 626 -6.93 -20.56 -20.04
CA ALA A 626 -7.43 -20.30 -21.40
C ALA A 626 -6.29 -20.11 -22.39
N VAL A 627 -6.48 -20.60 -23.61
CA VAL A 627 -5.57 -20.39 -24.73
C VAL A 627 -6.19 -19.41 -25.73
N PRO A 628 -5.44 -18.45 -26.28
CA PRO A 628 -5.91 -17.61 -27.37
C PRO A 628 -6.12 -18.45 -28.64
N GLU A 629 -7.24 -18.24 -29.33
CA GLU A 629 -7.43 -18.75 -30.69
C GLU A 629 -6.96 -17.66 -31.66
N GLU A 630 -5.95 -17.95 -32.49
CA GLU A 630 -5.59 -17.08 -33.61
C GLU A 630 -6.79 -16.94 -34.56
N ALA A 631 -7.00 -15.72 -35.06
CA ALA A 631 -8.18 -15.33 -35.84
C ALA A 631 -8.25 -16.00 -37.21
#